data_AF-A0A836X3Q7-F1
#
_entry.id   AF-A0A836X3Q7-F1
#
_cell.length_a   1.000
_cell.length_b   1.000
_cell.length_c   1.000
_cell.angle_alpha   90.00
_cell.angle_beta   90.00
_cell.angle_gamma   90.00
#
_symmetry.space_group_name_H-M   'P 1'
#
loop_
_entity.id
_entity.type
_entity.pdbx_description
1 polymer ?
#
loop_
_entity_poly.entity_id
_entity_poly.type
_entity_poly.pdbx_seq_one_letter_code
_entity_poly.pdbx_strand_id
1 'polypeptide(L)' 'MQLEAIVNQPLIETERFDLRPVRRSDMGMIEMYASDPRVANATSSIPHPLPPGSVEAYVTRAMSDDREEDVWV' A
#
# COMPACT_ATOMS: atom_id res chain seq x y z
N MET A 1 2.48 -27.53 21.51
CA MET A 1 2.79 -26.63 20.39
C MET A 1 1.50 -25.94 20.00
N GLN A 2 1.42 -24.63 20.21
CA GLN A 2 0.28 -23.83 19.78
C GLN A 2 0.63 -23.30 18.39
N LEU A 3 -0.20 -23.61 17.40
CA LEU A 3 -0.08 -23.04 16.07
C LEU A 3 -0.71 -21.64 16.13
N GLU A 4 0.13 -20.61 16.17
CA GLU A 4 -0.34 -19.25 15.89
C GLU A 4 -0.71 -19.19 14.40
N ALA A 5 -1.94 -18.82 14.12
CA ALA A 5 -2.38 -18.58 12.75
C ALA A 5 -1.72 -17.28 12.27
N ILE A 6 -0.86 -17.38 11.26
CA ILE A 6 -0.41 -16.20 10.52
C ILE A 6 -1.63 -15.66 9.78
N VAL A 7 -2.22 -14.56 10.27
CA VAL A 7 -3.33 -13.89 9.60
C VAL A 7 -2.75 -13.08 8.44
N ASN A 8 -2.64 -13.74 7.28
CA ASN A 8 -2.29 -13.06 6.03
C ASN A 8 -3.46 -12.18 5.60
N GLN A 9 -3.16 -10.93 5.20
CA GLN A 9 -4.14 -10.04 4.60
C GLN A 9 -4.77 -10.74 3.36
N PRO A 10 -6.11 -10.80 3.25
CA PRO A 10 -6.75 -11.57 2.20
C PRO A 10 -6.64 -10.90 0.82
N LEU A 11 -6.61 -11.71 -0.23
CA LEU A 11 -6.96 -11.29 -1.59
C LEU A 11 -8.48 -11.08 -1.66
N ILE A 12 -8.93 -9.99 -2.27
CA ILE A 12 -10.34 -9.75 -2.55
C ILE A 12 -10.54 -9.88 -4.06
N GLU A 13 -11.08 -11.01 -4.47
CA GLU A 13 -11.36 -11.31 -5.88
C GLU A 13 -12.64 -10.61 -6.34
N THR A 14 -12.61 -10.04 -7.54
CA THR A 14 -13.81 -9.48 -8.19
C THR A 14 -13.86 -9.88 -9.67
N GLU A 15 -14.95 -9.57 -10.37
CA GLU A 15 -15.12 -9.99 -11.76
C GLU A 15 -14.08 -9.39 -12.72
N ARG A 16 -13.58 -8.17 -12.44
CA ARG A 16 -12.75 -7.40 -13.40
C ARG A 16 -11.37 -7.03 -12.88
N PHE A 17 -11.14 -7.15 -11.58
CA PHE A 17 -9.86 -6.87 -10.94
C PHE A 17 -9.84 -7.53 -9.56
N ASP A 18 -8.65 -7.81 -9.06
CA ASP A 18 -8.49 -8.29 -7.68
C ASP A 18 -7.79 -7.21 -6.87
N LEU A 19 -8.23 -7.02 -5.63
CA LEU A 19 -7.49 -6.22 -4.66
C LEU A 19 -6.57 -7.15 -3.89
N ARG A 20 -5.27 -6.99 -4.07
CA ARG A 20 -4.26 -7.84 -3.41
C ARG A 20 -3.47 -7.06 -2.37
N PRO A 21 -2.94 -7.72 -1.33
CA PRO A 21 -1.98 -7.08 -0.43
C PRO A 21 -0.82 -6.45 -1.20
N VAL A 22 -0.38 -5.28 -0.74
CA VAL A 22 0.75 -4.57 -1.34
C VAL A 22 2.04 -5.39 -1.24
N ARG A 23 2.88 -5.26 -2.25
CA ARG A 23 4.23 -5.84 -2.29
C ARG A 23 5.24 -4.81 -2.76
N ARG A 24 6.52 -5.09 -2.50
CA ARG A 24 7.64 -4.21 -2.87
C ARG A 24 7.63 -3.74 -4.33
N SER A 25 7.21 -4.58 -5.28
CA SER A 25 7.16 -4.19 -6.70
C SER A 25 6.17 -3.07 -7.03
N ASP A 26 5.22 -2.79 -6.13
CA ASP A 26 4.18 -1.79 -6.36
C ASP A 26 4.68 -0.37 -6.09
N MET A 27 5.81 -0.23 -5.40
CA MET A 27 6.41 1.06 -5.03
C MET A 27 6.53 1.99 -6.23
N GLY A 28 7.02 1.50 -7.37
CA GLY A 28 7.21 2.33 -8.56
C GLY A 28 5.91 2.93 -9.11
N MET A 29 4.84 2.12 -9.15
CA MET A 29 3.53 2.59 -9.63
C MET A 29 2.87 3.53 -8.62
N ILE A 30 2.96 3.21 -7.32
CA ILE A 30 2.45 4.09 -6.25
C ILE A 30 3.17 5.44 -6.29
N GLU A 31 4.49 5.47 -6.42
CA GLU A 31 5.29 6.70 -6.48
C GLU A 31 4.94 7.54 -7.72
N MET A 32 4.81 6.90 -8.88
CA MET A 32 4.40 7.58 -10.11
C MET A 32 3.04 8.27 -9.95
N TYR A 33 2.03 7.57 -9.44
CA TYR A 33 0.68 8.12 -9.31
C TYR A 33 0.52 9.08 -8.14
N ALA A 34 1.14 8.82 -6.99
CA ALA A 34 1.10 9.71 -5.83
C ALA A 34 1.88 11.01 -6.07
N SER A 35 2.85 11.01 -6.99
CA SER A 35 3.55 12.24 -7.41
C SER A 35 2.73 13.13 -8.34
N ASP A 36 1.64 12.64 -8.94
CA ASP A 36 0.78 13.43 -9.81
C ASP A 36 0.03 14.51 -9.01
N PRO A 37 0.20 15.81 -9.31
CA PRO A 37 -0.48 16.88 -8.60
C PRO A 37 -2.01 16.73 -8.58
N ARG A 38 -2.60 16.09 -9.60
CA ARG A 38 -4.06 15.87 -9.67
C ARG A 38 -4.52 14.89 -8.60
N VAL A 39 -3.71 13.88 -8.29
CA VAL A 39 -3.99 12.90 -7.22
C VAL A 39 -3.68 13.50 -5.87
N ALA A 40 -2.50 14.12 -5.73
CA ALA A 40 -2.04 14.69 -4.46
C ALA A 40 -2.92 15.85 -3.98
N ASN A 41 -3.27 16.80 -4.86
CA ASN A 41 -4.12 17.93 -4.47
C ASN A 41 -5.58 17.54 -4.19
N ALA A 42 -6.00 16.34 -4.61
CA ALA A 42 -7.33 15.79 -4.32
C ALA A 42 -7.34 14.88 -3.07
N THR A 43 -6.18 14.57 -2.48
CA THR A 43 -6.03 13.61 -1.38
C THR A 43 -5.25 14.24 -0.23
N SER A 44 -5.93 14.55 0.87
CA SER A 44 -5.33 15.30 1.99
C SER A 44 -4.09 14.65 2.63
N SER A 45 -3.94 13.33 2.52
CA SER A 45 -2.80 12.58 3.07
C SER A 45 -1.60 12.49 2.13
N ILE A 46 -1.72 12.92 0.86
CA ILE A 46 -0.64 12.85 -0.12
C ILE A 46 -0.03 14.24 -0.29
N PRO A 47 1.16 14.51 0.27
CA PRO A 47 1.85 15.79 0.08
C PRO A 47 2.27 15.97 -1.38
N HIS A 48 2.29 17.22 -1.84
CA HIS A 48 2.87 17.60 -3.13
C HIS A 48 3.88 18.75 -2.97
N PRO A 49 5.14 18.60 -3.45
CA PRO A 49 5.71 17.41 -4.10
C PRO A 49 5.80 16.23 -3.12
N LEU A 50 5.82 15.00 -3.66
CA LEU A 50 5.94 13.80 -2.85
C LEU A 50 7.34 13.73 -2.21
N PRO A 51 7.47 13.65 -0.88
CA PRO A 51 8.78 13.59 -0.23
C PRO A 51 9.51 12.28 -0.59
N PRO A 52 10.83 12.33 -0.84
CA PRO A 52 11.62 11.13 -1.12
C PRO A 52 11.46 10.07 -0.03
N GLY A 53 11.34 8.80 -0.43
CA GLY A 53 11.21 7.67 0.50
C GLY A 53 9.83 7.51 1.14
N SER A 54 8.86 8.40 0.88
CA SER A 54 7.51 8.31 1.46
C SER A 54 6.81 6.99 1.06
N VAL A 55 6.95 6.60 -0.20
CA VAL A 55 6.32 5.37 -0.73
C VAL A 55 7.02 4.13 -0.21
N GLU A 56 8.35 4.15 -0.12
CA GLU A 56 9.10 3.05 0.50
C GLU A 56 8.65 2.83 1.94
N ALA A 57 8.63 3.91 2.75
CA ALA A 57 8.19 3.84 4.13
C ALA A 57 6.73 3.38 4.26
N TYR A 58 5.84 3.84 3.38
CA TYR A 58 4.43 3.42 3.35
C TYR A 58 4.29 1.92 3.07
N VAL A 59 4.89 1.43 1.97
CA VAL A 59 4.80 0.02 1.58
C VAL A 59 5.49 -0.88 2.61
N THR A 60 6.61 -0.46 3.20
CA THR A 60 7.27 -1.22 4.27
C THR A 60 6.37 -1.36 5.50
N ARG A 61 5.68 -0.30 5.94
CA ARG A 61 4.74 -0.40 7.07
C ARG A 61 3.55 -1.30 6.74
N ALA A 62 2.99 -1.17 5.54
CA ALA A 62 1.85 -1.98 5.10
C ALA A 62 2.19 -3.48 4.96
N MET A 63 3.46 -3.81 4.70
CA MET A 63 3.95 -5.20 4.64
C MET A 63 4.40 -5.75 6.01
N SER A 64 4.35 -4.96 7.08
CA SER A 64 4.84 -5.40 8.39
C SER A 64 3.91 -6.44 9.03
N ASP A 65 4.49 -7.35 9.82
CA ASP A 65 3.73 -8.34 10.61
C ASP A 65 2.87 -7.66 11.69
N ASP A 66 3.34 -6.52 12.21
CA ASP A 66 2.67 -5.66 13.19
C ASP A 66 1.96 -4.45 12.56
N ARG A 67 1.60 -4.52 11.27
CA ARG A 67 0.89 -3.44 10.57
C ARG A 67 -0.39 -3.06 11.29
N GLU A 68 -0.67 -1.76 11.36
CA GLU A 68 -1.89 -1.21 11.94
C GLU A 68 -3.04 -1.08 10.93
N GLU A 69 -2.72 -1.16 9.63
CA GLU A 69 -3.66 -1.02 8.51
C GLU A 69 -3.45 -2.13 7.48
N ASP A 70 -4.54 -2.65 6.92
CA ASP A 70 -4.50 -3.50 5.73
C ASP A 70 -4.57 -2.62 4.48
N VAL A 71 -3.64 -2.83 3.54
CA VAL A 71 -3.52 -2.01 2.32
C VAL A 71 -3.56 -2.89 1.08
N TRP A 72 -4.45 -2.57 0.14
CA TRP A 72 -4.58 -3.27 -1.14
C TRP A 72 -4.21 -2.37 -2.32
N VAL A 73 -3.80 -3.00 -3.42
CA VAL A 73 -3.61 -2.40 -4.76
C VAL A 73 -4.28 -3.23 -5.84
#